data_AF-A0A553ECY3-F1
#
_entry.id   AF-A0A553ECY3-F1
#
_cell.length_a   1.000
_cell.length_b   1.000
_cell.length_c   1.000
_cell.angle_alpha   90.00
_cell.angle_beta   90.00
_cell.angle_gamma   90.00
#
_symmetry.space_group_name_H-M   'P 1'
#
loop_
_entity.id
_entity.type
_entity.pdbx_description
1 polymer ?
#
loop_
_entity_poly.entity_id
_entity_poly.type
_entity_poly.pdbx_seq_one_letter_code
_entity_poly.pdbx_strand_id
1 'polypeptide(L)'
;MIQLLFRKWWLILIQGLLLIILSIYIFDNPVVVLAALSFWFGVLVITAGVIGVITWLFATVTEKEGMSLLWSIFSVGFGIVLLLNLVVTMKTITMFFAFWMLITGFKLIQSGWSLRAKNSFGWLMLLAGLFSVVAAVMLFFNLGTGAIGVSTLLGMQVLLTGVALVLLSFAKKAVVGIVKEKIDSLKSEI
;
A
#
# COMPACT_ATOMS: atom_id res chain seq x y z
N MET A 1 -4.61 -10.16 10.43
CA MET A 1 -4.70 -11.52 9.84
C MET A 1 -5.79 -12.38 10.49
N ILE A 2 -6.05 -12.31 11.80
CA ILE A 2 -7.04 -13.17 12.50
C ILE A 2 -8.49 -12.94 12.04
N GLN A 3 -8.87 -11.71 11.63
CA GLN A 3 -10.25 -11.43 11.18
C GLN A 3 -10.62 -12.02 9.80
N LEU A 4 -9.65 -12.44 8.98
CA LEU A 4 -9.91 -13.14 7.71
C LEU A 4 -10.38 -14.58 7.94
N LEU A 5 -10.02 -15.18 9.08
CA LEU A 5 -10.45 -16.53 9.46
C LEU A 5 -11.94 -16.57 9.81
N PHE A 6 -12.49 -15.52 10.42
CA PHE A 6 -13.91 -15.41 10.77
C PHE A 6 -14.82 -14.92 9.63
N ARG A 7 -14.24 -14.39 8.55
CA ARG A 7 -15.01 -13.83 7.42
C ARG A 7 -15.47 -14.93 6.46
N LYS A 8 -16.72 -14.93 5.99
CA LYS A 8 -17.24 -15.96 5.06
C LYS A 8 -16.38 -16.04 3.79
N TRP A 9 -16.12 -17.26 3.28
CA TRP A 9 -15.24 -17.51 2.13
C TRP A 9 -15.64 -16.69 0.89
N TRP A 10 -16.95 -16.50 0.68
CA TRP A 10 -17.48 -15.69 -0.42
C TRP A 10 -17.13 -14.21 -0.32
N LEU A 11 -16.97 -13.65 0.89
CA LEU A 11 -16.60 -12.24 1.05
C LEU A 11 -15.15 -11.99 0.62
N ILE A 12 -14.28 -12.98 0.85
CA ILE A 12 -12.88 -12.94 0.41
C ILE A 12 -12.81 -13.02 -1.13
N LEU A 13 -13.64 -13.87 -1.74
CA LEU A 13 -13.75 -13.98 -3.20
C LEU A 13 -14.23 -12.67 -3.83
N ILE A 14 -15.32 -12.09 -3.33
CA ILE A 14 -15.86 -10.82 -3.83
C ILE A 14 -14.82 -9.72 -3.70
N GLN A 15 -14.13 -9.63 -2.55
CA GLN A 15 -13.07 -8.65 -2.36
C GLN A 15 -11.93 -8.84 -3.38
N GLY A 16 -11.50 -10.09 -3.63
CA GLY A 16 -10.48 -10.38 -4.63
C GLY A 16 -10.88 -9.97 -6.04
N LEU A 17 -12.11 -10.28 -6.46
CA LEU A 17 -12.65 -9.87 -7.76
C LEU A 17 -12.76 -8.34 -7.90
N LEU A 18 -13.23 -7.65 -6.85
CA LEU A 18 -13.29 -6.18 -6.84
C LEU A 18 -11.90 -5.56 -6.99
N LEU A 19 -10.87 -6.12 -6.35
CA LEU A 19 -9.49 -5.63 -6.53
C LEU A 19 -8.97 -5.89 -7.95
N ILE A 20 -9.31 -7.02 -8.57
CA ILE A 20 -8.92 -7.28 -9.96
C ILE A 20 -9.56 -6.25 -10.90
N ILE A 21 -10.87 -6.00 -10.76
CA ILE A 21 -11.58 -4.99 -11.55
C ILE A 21 -10.96 -3.60 -11.31
N LEU A 22 -10.67 -3.26 -10.05
CA LEU A 22 -10.03 -2.01 -9.70
C LEU A 22 -8.64 -1.88 -10.34
N SER A 23 -7.85 -2.96 -10.38
CA SER A 23 -6.53 -2.92 -11.01
C SER A 23 -6.58 -2.64 -12.50
N ILE A 24 -7.57 -3.19 -13.22
CA ILE A 24 -7.79 -2.90 -14.64
C ILE A 24 -8.07 -1.40 -14.81
N TYR A 25 -8.97 -0.85 -13.98
CA TYR A 25 -9.25 0.59 -13.99
C TYR A 25 -8.01 1.46 -13.71
N ILE A 26 -7.13 1.02 -12.80
CA ILE A 26 -5.86 1.71 -12.50
C ILE A 26 -4.94 1.73 -13.72
N PHE A 27 -4.82 0.61 -14.44
CA PHE A 27 -3.96 0.52 -15.63
C PHE A 27 -4.50 1.35 -16.79
N ASP A 28 -5.82 1.44 -16.94
CA ASP A 28 -6.44 2.26 -17.98
C ASP A 28 -6.34 3.76 -17.66
N ASN A 29 -6.34 4.14 -16.38
CA ASN A 29 -6.41 5.54 -15.94
C ASN A 29 -5.34 5.93 -14.89
N PRO A 30 -4.04 5.73 -15.16
CA PRO A 30 -2.99 5.88 -14.15
C PRO A 30 -2.91 7.30 -13.56
N VAL A 31 -3.08 8.32 -14.40
CA VAL A 31 -3.02 9.73 -13.95
C VAL A 31 -4.22 10.08 -13.06
N VAL A 32 -5.41 9.61 -13.41
CA VAL A 32 -6.64 9.86 -12.65
C VAL A 32 -6.55 9.22 -11.27
N VAL A 33 -6.04 7.98 -11.19
CA VAL A 33 -5.84 7.29 -9.92
C VAL A 33 -4.83 8.03 -9.03
N LEU A 34 -3.71 8.49 -9.60
CA LEU A 34 -2.75 9.25 -8.81
C LEU A 34 -3.31 10.60 -8.34
N ALA A 35 -4.11 11.27 -9.19
CA ALA A 35 -4.78 12.50 -8.82
C ALA A 35 -5.80 12.26 -7.68
N ALA A 36 -6.57 11.18 -7.74
CA ALA A 36 -7.48 10.81 -6.67
C ALA A 36 -6.74 10.50 -5.36
N LEU A 37 -5.62 9.77 -5.42
CA LEU A 37 -4.77 9.54 -4.26
C LEU A 37 -4.17 10.84 -3.72
N SER A 38 -3.77 11.74 -4.60
CA SER A 38 -3.24 13.06 -4.24
C SER A 38 -4.28 13.91 -3.53
N PHE A 39 -5.52 13.90 -4.02
CA PHE A 39 -6.64 14.56 -3.36
C PHE A 39 -6.86 14.00 -1.95
N TRP A 40 -7.00 12.68 -1.81
CA TRP A 40 -7.18 12.06 -0.51
C TRP A 40 -6.01 12.31 0.43
N PHE A 41 -4.78 12.27 -0.08
CA PHE A 41 -3.58 12.58 0.70
C PHE A 41 -3.61 14.02 1.22
N GLY A 42 -3.96 15.00 0.38
CA GLY A 42 -4.10 16.39 0.82
C GLY A 42 -5.18 16.55 1.89
N VAL A 43 -6.35 15.92 1.71
CA VAL A 43 -7.43 15.92 2.73
C VAL A 43 -6.94 15.32 4.05
N LEU A 44 -6.21 14.21 4.01
CA LEU A 44 -5.66 13.56 5.20
C LEU A 44 -4.64 14.46 5.92
N VAL A 45 -3.75 15.12 5.19
CA VAL A 45 -2.75 16.04 5.76
C VAL A 45 -3.43 17.24 6.44
N ILE A 46 -4.45 17.83 5.80
CA ILE A 46 -5.24 18.90 6.42
C ILE A 46 -5.94 18.39 7.68
N THR A 47 -6.61 17.24 7.57
CA THR A 47 -7.38 16.68 8.69
C THR A 47 -6.46 16.38 9.87
N ALA A 48 -5.29 15.81 9.63
CA ALA A 48 -4.28 15.57 10.66
C ALA A 48 -3.79 16.89 11.29
N GLY A 49 -3.52 17.92 10.48
CA GLY A 49 -3.14 19.24 10.99
C GLY A 49 -4.25 19.89 11.83
N VAL A 50 -5.50 19.81 11.39
CA VAL A 50 -6.66 20.35 12.12
C VAL A 50 -6.86 19.61 13.43
N ILE A 51 -6.78 18.28 13.43
CA ILE A 51 -6.82 17.47 14.66
C ILE A 51 -5.68 17.90 15.59
N GLY A 52 -4.46 18.08 15.07
CA GLY A 52 -3.31 18.56 15.84
C GLY A 52 -3.58 19.90 16.53
N VAL A 53 -4.10 20.88 15.80
CA VAL A 53 -4.49 22.19 16.36
C VAL A 53 -5.56 22.03 17.44
N ILE A 54 -6.60 21.23 17.18
CA ILE A 54 -7.67 20.95 18.14
C ILE A 54 -7.10 20.32 19.41
N THR A 55 -6.27 19.28 19.28
CA THR A 55 -5.66 18.59 20.43
C THR A 55 -4.80 19.54 21.25
N TRP A 56 -4.06 20.46 20.63
CA TRP A 56 -3.29 21.47 21.35
C TRP A 56 -4.18 22.48 22.10
N LEU A 57 -5.32 22.86 21.54
CA LEU A 57 -6.27 23.77 22.20
C LEU A 57 -6.86 23.13 23.47
N PHE A 58 -7.14 21.83 23.43
CA PHE A 58 -7.68 21.05 24.56
C PHE A 58 -6.61 20.44 25.48
N ALA A 59 -5.32 20.59 25.15
CA ALA A 59 -4.23 20.06 25.98
C ALA A 59 -4.13 20.80 27.32
N THR A 60 -3.67 20.09 28.35
CA THR A 60 -3.37 20.69 29.66
C THR A 60 -2.13 21.58 29.58
N VAL A 61 -1.95 22.54 30.50
CA VAL A 61 -0.81 23.50 30.47
C VAL A 61 0.55 22.79 30.43
N THR A 62 0.66 21.62 31.05
CA THR A 62 1.86 20.75 31.04
C THR A 62 2.11 20.03 29.72
N GLU A 63 1.08 19.87 28.87
CA GLU A 63 1.15 19.19 27.57
C GLU A 63 1.15 20.17 26.38
N LYS A 64 0.98 21.47 26.65
CA LYS A 64 1.01 22.52 25.62
C LYS A 64 2.43 22.78 25.15
N GLU A 65 2.89 21.97 24.22
CA GLU A 65 4.15 22.19 23.52
C GLU A 65 3.95 23.12 22.32
N GLY A 66 4.62 24.27 22.30
CA GLY A 66 4.56 25.21 21.18
C GLY A 66 5.02 24.61 19.84
N MET A 67 5.93 23.64 19.88
CA MET A 67 6.41 22.93 18.70
C MET A 67 5.31 22.09 18.03
N SER A 68 4.44 21.46 18.83
CA SER A 68 3.30 20.68 18.33
C SER A 68 2.28 21.55 17.61
N LEU A 69 2.01 22.75 18.13
CA LEU A 69 1.13 23.72 17.47
C LEU A 69 1.71 24.18 16.13
N LEU A 70 2.99 24.57 16.11
CA LEU A 70 3.66 25.00 14.88
C LEU A 70 3.63 23.91 13.80
N TRP A 71 3.91 22.66 14.19
CA TRP A 71 3.83 21.51 13.28
C TRP A 71 2.42 21.30 12.71
N SER A 72 1.40 21.45 13.57
CA SER A 72 0.00 21.28 13.18
C SER A 72 -0.46 22.38 12.22
N ILE A 73 -0.11 23.63 12.48
CA ILE A 73 -0.40 24.77 11.59
C ILE A 73 0.31 24.58 10.24
N PHE A 74 1.59 24.21 10.28
CA PHE A 74 2.35 23.92 9.06
C PHE A 74 1.70 22.80 8.24
N SER A 75 1.25 21.73 8.91
CA SER A 75 0.56 20.62 8.27
C SER A 75 -0.74 21.06 7.59
N VAL A 76 -1.54 21.92 8.22
CA VAL A 76 -2.75 22.49 7.59
C VAL A 76 -2.38 23.31 6.36
N GLY A 77 -1.44 24.25 6.49
CA GLY A 77 -1.02 25.10 5.38
C GLY A 77 -0.45 24.29 4.21
N PHE A 78 0.41 23.31 4.52
CA PHE A 78 0.97 22.39 3.54
C PHE A 78 -0.13 21.57 2.84
N GLY A 79 -1.07 21.02 3.60
CA GLY A 79 -2.20 20.28 3.05
C GLY A 79 -3.07 21.12 2.11
N ILE A 80 -3.30 22.40 2.42
CA ILE A 80 -4.02 23.33 1.53
C ILE A 80 -3.27 23.51 0.21
N VAL A 81 -1.96 23.76 0.26
CA VAL A 81 -1.12 23.89 -0.95
C VAL A 81 -1.19 22.62 -1.81
N LEU A 82 -1.16 21.44 -1.17
CA LEU A 82 -1.29 20.16 -1.86
C LEU A 82 -2.64 20.00 -2.57
N LEU A 83 -3.75 20.45 -1.97
CA LEU A 83 -5.08 20.35 -2.60
C LEU A 83 -5.27 21.37 -3.73
N LEU A 84 -4.73 22.59 -3.57
CA LEU A 84 -4.82 23.62 -4.61
C LEU A 84 -4.01 23.25 -5.86
N ASN A 85 -2.93 22.48 -5.69
CA ASN A 85 -2.10 22.05 -6.81
C ASN A 85 -1.85 20.53 -6.78
N LEU A 86 -2.82 19.79 -7.30
CA LEU A 86 -2.76 18.33 -7.43
C LEU A 86 -1.51 17.86 -8.19
N VAL A 87 -1.00 18.63 -9.14
CA VAL A 87 0.23 18.29 -9.89
C VAL A 87 1.45 18.29 -8.98
N VAL A 88 1.55 19.26 -8.06
CA VAL A 88 2.62 19.28 -7.05
C VAL A 88 2.48 18.07 -6.13
N THR A 89 1.27 17.74 -5.70
CA THR A 89 1.03 16.59 -4.81
C THR A 89 1.36 15.27 -5.47
N MET A 90 1.01 15.09 -6.74
CA MET A 90 1.39 13.91 -7.52
C MET A 90 2.92 13.75 -7.58
N LYS A 91 3.66 14.85 -7.79
CA LYS A 91 5.14 14.84 -7.78
C LYS A 91 5.69 14.48 -6.39
N THR A 92 5.14 15.06 -5.34
CA THR A 92 5.53 14.79 -3.95
C THR A 92 5.32 13.31 -3.62
N ILE A 93 4.14 12.75 -3.90
CA ILE A 93 3.84 11.32 -3.71
C ILE A 93 4.82 10.46 -4.52
N THR A 94 5.08 10.83 -5.78
CA THR A 94 6.02 10.11 -6.64
C THR A 94 7.42 10.09 -6.04
N MET A 95 7.88 11.20 -5.48
CA MET A 95 9.20 11.30 -4.87
C MET A 95 9.31 10.47 -3.58
N PHE A 96 8.28 10.49 -2.73
CA PHE A 96 8.21 9.60 -1.56
C PHE A 96 8.22 8.13 -1.98
N PHE A 97 7.48 7.78 -3.02
CA PHE A 97 7.42 6.41 -3.53
C PHE A 97 8.77 5.98 -4.12
N ALA A 98 9.44 6.84 -4.88
CA ALA A 98 10.78 6.60 -5.42
C ALA A 98 11.79 6.37 -4.28
N PHE A 99 11.77 7.19 -3.24
CA PHE A 99 12.64 7.01 -2.07
C PHE A 99 12.36 5.67 -1.36
N TRP A 100 11.09 5.31 -1.20
CA TRP A 100 10.71 4.02 -0.64
C TRP A 100 11.17 2.83 -1.51
N MET A 101 11.08 2.96 -2.83
CA MET A 101 11.58 1.97 -3.80
C MET A 101 13.11 1.82 -3.76
N LEU A 102 13.85 2.90 -3.49
CA LEU A 102 15.30 2.81 -3.26
C LEU A 102 15.59 1.97 -2.01
N ILE A 103 14.94 2.29 -0.89
CA ILE A 103 15.16 1.57 0.37
C ILE A 103 14.82 0.08 0.22
N THR A 104 13.67 -0.23 -0.39
CA THR A 104 13.25 -1.62 -0.59
C THR A 104 14.17 -2.34 -1.59
N GLY A 105 14.58 -1.67 -2.68
CA GLY A 105 15.54 -2.19 -3.64
C GLY A 105 16.89 -2.56 -3.00
N PHE A 106 17.44 -1.68 -2.16
CA PHE A 106 18.67 -1.99 -1.41
C PHE A 106 18.50 -3.18 -0.46
N LYS A 107 17.36 -3.28 0.24
CA LYS A 107 17.06 -4.43 1.09
C LYS A 107 16.98 -5.74 0.28
N LEU A 108 16.34 -5.70 -0.89
CA LEU A 108 16.24 -6.84 -1.81
C LEU A 108 17.62 -7.28 -2.32
N ILE A 109 18.49 -6.33 -2.66
CA ILE A 109 19.88 -6.61 -3.06
C ILE A 109 20.64 -7.28 -1.92
N GLN A 110 20.57 -6.72 -0.70
CA GLN A 110 21.26 -7.27 0.47
C GLN A 110 20.78 -8.69 0.80
N SER A 111 19.47 -8.91 0.83
CA SER A 111 18.88 -10.23 1.06
C SER A 111 19.22 -11.22 -0.05
N GLY A 112 19.12 -10.80 -1.31
CA GLY A 112 19.46 -11.62 -2.47
C GLY A 112 20.93 -12.04 -2.47
N TRP A 113 21.84 -11.13 -2.12
CA TRP A 113 23.27 -11.43 -2.00
C TRP A 113 23.56 -12.47 -0.92
N SER A 114 22.89 -12.38 0.24
CA SER A 114 23.05 -13.37 1.30
C SER A 114 22.46 -14.74 0.94
N LEU A 115 21.41 -14.78 0.12
CA LEU A 115 20.68 -16.01 -0.22
C LEU A 115 21.18 -16.67 -1.51
N ARG A 116 21.97 -15.98 -2.34
CA ARG A 116 22.45 -16.48 -3.64
C ARG A 116 23.19 -17.81 -3.55
N ALA A 117 23.89 -18.05 -2.44
CA ALA A 117 24.65 -19.28 -2.22
C ALA A 117 23.80 -20.44 -1.67
N LYS A 118 22.62 -20.15 -1.12
CA LYS A 118 21.74 -21.13 -0.46
C LYS A 118 20.53 -21.52 -1.31
N ASN A 119 20.04 -20.64 -2.17
CA ASN A 119 18.84 -20.86 -2.97
C ASN A 119 18.90 -20.06 -4.28
N SER A 120 18.48 -20.64 -5.41
CA SER A 120 18.37 -19.96 -6.71
C SER A 120 17.47 -18.72 -6.65
N PHE A 121 16.52 -18.69 -5.70
CA PHE A 121 15.69 -17.51 -5.43
C PHE A 121 16.49 -16.26 -5.03
N GLY A 122 17.71 -16.44 -4.48
CA GLY A 122 18.59 -15.32 -4.13
C GLY A 122 19.05 -14.49 -5.34
N TRP A 123 19.24 -15.14 -6.50
CA TRP A 123 19.54 -14.44 -7.76
C TRP A 123 18.36 -13.63 -8.26
N LEU A 124 17.15 -14.17 -8.16
CA LEU A 124 15.92 -13.48 -8.55
C LEU A 124 15.69 -12.22 -7.70
N MET A 125 15.91 -12.32 -6.38
CA MET A 125 15.82 -11.19 -5.46
C MET A 125 16.85 -10.10 -5.75
N LEU A 126 18.08 -10.48 -6.09
CA LEU A 126 19.14 -9.55 -6.50
C LEU A 126 18.74 -8.76 -7.74
N LEU A 127 18.29 -9.46 -8.78
CA LEU A 127 17.83 -8.83 -10.02
C LEU A 127 16.64 -7.90 -9.76
N ALA A 128 15.63 -8.37 -9.03
CA ALA A 128 14.46 -7.56 -8.67
C ALA A 128 14.85 -6.30 -7.88
N GLY A 129 15.78 -6.42 -6.94
CA GLY A 129 16.31 -5.29 -6.20
C GLY A 129 17.05 -4.29 -7.08
N LEU A 130 17.87 -4.75 -8.01
CA LEU A 130 18.56 -3.88 -8.97
C LEU A 130 17.57 -3.14 -9.88
N PHE A 131 16.57 -3.84 -10.42
CA PHE A 131 15.50 -3.21 -11.20
C PHE A 131 14.73 -2.18 -10.38
N SER A 132 14.44 -2.45 -9.10
CA SER A 132 13.78 -1.50 -8.20
C SER A 132 14.60 -0.23 -8.01
N VAL A 133 15.91 -0.35 -7.79
CA VAL A 133 16.80 0.81 -7.62
C VAL A 133 16.86 1.63 -8.92
N VAL A 134 17.04 0.98 -10.07
CA VAL A 134 17.08 1.66 -11.37
C VAL A 134 15.75 2.37 -11.65
N ALA A 135 14.62 1.69 -11.43
CA ALA A 135 13.30 2.28 -11.60
C ALA A 135 13.12 3.49 -10.69
N ALA A 136 13.54 3.40 -9.42
CA ALA A 136 13.45 4.52 -8.50
C ALA A 136 14.28 5.73 -8.95
N VAL A 137 15.52 5.50 -9.42
CA VAL A 137 16.36 6.57 -9.98
C VAL A 137 15.70 7.21 -11.20
N MET A 138 15.10 6.41 -12.09
CA MET A 138 14.34 6.94 -13.23
C MET A 138 13.15 7.81 -12.81
N LEU A 139 12.42 7.41 -11.76
CA LEU A 139 11.31 8.20 -11.21
C LEU A 139 11.79 9.57 -10.67
N PHE A 140 12.99 9.63 -10.07
CA PHE A 140 13.57 10.88 -9.59
C PHE A 140 13.87 11.87 -10.72
N PHE A 141 14.41 11.39 -11.84
CA PHE A 141 14.81 12.27 -12.96
C PHE A 141 13.65 12.61 -13.91
N ASN A 142 12.65 11.74 -14.03
CA ASN A 142 11.50 11.98 -14.90
C ASN A 142 10.18 11.85 -14.13
N LEU A 143 9.87 12.88 -13.34
CA LEU A 143 8.66 12.95 -12.52
C LEU A 143 7.35 12.92 -13.33
N GLY A 144 7.38 13.40 -14.58
CA GLY A 144 6.21 13.38 -15.47
C GLY A 144 5.80 11.95 -15.83
N THR A 145 6.75 11.14 -16.29
CA THR A 145 6.52 9.70 -16.48
C THR A 145 6.42 8.96 -15.15
N GLY A 146 7.03 9.49 -14.10
CA GLY A 146 7.05 8.85 -12.80
C GLY A 146 5.69 8.76 -12.15
N ALA A 147 4.81 9.74 -12.40
CA ALA A 147 3.41 9.67 -12.00
C ALA A 147 2.70 8.42 -12.57
N ILE A 148 2.92 8.11 -13.85
CA ILE A 148 2.38 6.90 -14.48
C ILE A 148 3.00 5.66 -13.84
N GLY A 149 4.32 5.65 -13.67
CA GLY A 149 5.04 4.53 -13.08
C GLY A 149 4.54 4.14 -11.68
N VAL A 150 4.30 5.13 -10.82
CA VAL A 150 3.77 4.89 -9.47
C VAL A 150 2.37 4.28 -9.52
N SER A 151 1.49 4.82 -10.36
CA SER A 151 0.15 4.25 -10.53
C SER A 151 0.18 2.84 -11.11
N THR A 152 1.06 2.56 -12.06
CA THR A 152 1.24 1.21 -12.61
C THR A 152 1.72 0.23 -11.55
N LEU A 153 2.68 0.63 -10.71
CA LEU A 153 3.15 -0.21 -9.60
C LEU A 153 2.05 -0.45 -8.56
N LEU A 154 1.25 0.57 -8.25
CA LEU A 154 0.07 0.41 -7.41
C LEU A 154 -0.97 -0.53 -8.04
N GLY A 155 -1.25 -0.39 -9.33
CA GLY A 155 -2.12 -1.28 -10.08
C GLY A 155 -1.64 -2.74 -10.02
N MET A 156 -0.34 -2.96 -10.18
CA MET A 156 0.27 -4.28 -10.08
C MET A 156 0.14 -4.86 -8.66
N GLN A 157 0.39 -4.06 -7.63
CA GLN A 157 0.21 -4.47 -6.24
C GLN A 157 -1.25 -4.85 -5.94
N VAL A 158 -2.20 -4.05 -6.42
CA VAL A 158 -3.64 -4.29 -6.27
C VAL A 158 -4.05 -5.57 -7.01
N LEU A 159 -3.56 -5.79 -8.24
CA LEU A 159 -3.82 -7.00 -9.02
C LEU A 159 -3.29 -8.25 -8.30
N LEU A 160 -2.01 -8.25 -7.88
CA LEU A 160 -1.40 -9.38 -7.18
C LEU A 160 -2.15 -9.71 -5.89
N THR A 161 -2.57 -8.69 -5.16
CA THR A 161 -3.38 -8.86 -3.95
C THR A 161 -4.76 -9.45 -4.28
N GLY A 162 -5.41 -8.97 -5.34
CA GLY A 162 -6.70 -9.49 -5.81
C GLY A 162 -6.62 -10.97 -6.18
N VAL A 163 -5.62 -11.35 -6.99
CA VAL A 163 -5.35 -12.74 -7.36
C VAL A 163 -5.08 -13.59 -6.12
N ALA A 164 -4.24 -13.11 -5.20
CA ALA A 164 -3.96 -13.83 -3.95
C ALA A 164 -5.22 -14.05 -3.11
N LEU A 165 -6.12 -13.07 -2.99
CA LEU A 165 -7.39 -13.22 -2.27
C LEU A 165 -8.33 -14.22 -2.95
N VAL A 166 -8.40 -14.21 -4.28
CA VAL A 166 -9.17 -15.22 -5.03
C VAL A 166 -8.64 -16.62 -4.72
N LEU A 167 -7.33 -16.85 -4.79
CA LEU A 167 -6.69 -18.12 -4.46
C LEU A 167 -6.96 -18.52 -2.99
N LEU A 168 -6.82 -17.59 -2.05
CA LEU A 168 -7.08 -17.82 -0.62
C LEU A 168 -8.56 -18.17 -0.36
N SER A 169 -9.50 -17.60 -1.11
CA SER A 169 -10.93 -17.90 -0.94
C SER A 169 -11.26 -19.36 -1.31
N PHE A 170 -10.64 -19.89 -2.37
CA PHE A 170 -10.78 -21.27 -2.78
C PHE A 170 -10.07 -22.21 -1.81
N ALA A 171 -8.85 -21.88 -1.39
CA ALA A 171 -8.12 -22.64 -0.38
C ALA A 171 -8.94 -22.74 0.92
N LYS A 172 -9.55 -21.63 1.37
CA LYS A 172 -10.43 -21.63 2.55
C LYS A 172 -11.66 -22.52 2.36
N LYS A 173 -12.32 -22.45 1.19
CA LYS A 173 -13.48 -23.30 0.88
C LYS A 173 -13.11 -24.79 0.93
N ALA A 174 -11.95 -25.17 0.40
CA ALA A 174 -11.45 -26.54 0.43
C ALA A 174 -11.17 -27.01 1.87
N VAL A 175 -10.47 -26.21 2.67
CA VAL A 175 -10.14 -26.55 4.07
C VAL A 175 -11.41 -26.71 4.92
N VAL A 176 -12.40 -25.83 4.78
CA VAL A 176 -13.67 -25.94 5.51
C VAL A 176 -14.43 -27.21 5.13
N GLY A 177 -14.36 -27.65 3.86
CA GLY A 177 -14.93 -28.91 3.41
C GLY A 177 -14.32 -30.12 4.11
N ILE A 178 -12.98 -30.21 4.11
CA ILE A 178 -12.23 -31.32 4.71
C ILE A 178 -12.49 -31.42 6.23
N VAL A 179 -12.50 -30.27 6.92
CA VAL A 179 -12.76 -30.25 8.38
C VAL A 179 -14.18 -30.71 8.68
N LYS A 180 -15.17 -30.29 7.88
CA LYS A 180 -16.56 -30.70 8.09
C LYS A 180 -16.74 -32.21 7.91
N GLU A 181 -16.15 -32.77 6.85
CA GLU A 181 -16.18 -34.20 6.58
C GLU A 181 -15.58 -35.03 7.72
N LYS A 182 -14.43 -34.58 8.27
CA LYS A 182 -13.77 -35.25 9.39
C LYS A 182 -14.53 -35.13 10.72
N ILE A 183 -15.29 -34.06 10.92
CA ILE A 183 -16.17 -33.91 12.09
C ILE A 183 -17.38 -34.84 11.96
N ASP A 184 -17.97 -34.93 10.76
CA ASP A 184 -19.13 -35.78 10.51
C ASP A 184 -18.76 -37.27 10.62
N SER A 185 -17.56 -37.68 10.18
CA SER A 185 -17.07 -39.06 10.35
C SER A 185 -16.86 -39.46 11.81
N LEU A 186 -16.33 -38.54 12.64
CA LEU A 186 -16.17 -38.78 14.08
C LEU A 186 -17.49 -38.87 14.83
N LYS A 187 -18.54 -38.19 14.33
CA LYS A 187 -19.89 -38.28 14.91
C LYS A 187 -20.61 -39.57 14.52
N SER A 188 -20.28 -40.18 13.38
CA SER A 188 -20.88 -41.45 12.95
C SER A 188 -20.28 -42.69 13.63
N GLU A 189 -19.12 -42.55 14.29
CA GLU A 189 -18.47 -43.64 15.06
C GLU A 189 -18.90 -43.69 16.54
N ILE A 190 -19.66 -42.70 17.02
CA ILE A 190 -20.19 -42.60 18.39
C ILE A 190 -21.67 -42.97 18.39
#